data_AF-A0A9N9H7P7-F1
#
_entry.id   AF-A0A9N9H7P7-F1
#
_cell.length_a   1.000
_cell.length_b   1.000
_cell.length_c   1.000
_cell.angle_alpha   90.00
_cell.angle_beta   90.00
_cell.angle_gamma   90.00
#
_symmetry.space_group_name_H-M   'P 1'
#
loop_
_entity.id
_entity.type
_entity.pdbx_description
1 polymer ?
#
loop_
_entity_poly.entity_id
_entity_poly.type
_entity_poly.pdbx_seq_one_letter_code
_entity_poly.pdbx_strand_id
1 'polypeptide(L)'
;NKEKPLGIEEIKHNINMLKGKLMNSASKLQRELVKILNGISVSELTWDNPLSSQVISYDSLVVQRLPKKQKEKFMKLIKKMVPSTIPSSIFGECNKLVSNFLPRKELRLRSGLSHDGKWKESDDKLKEIAMKILDSIRNIWCNPAFGNEFIESLNEGTYVNNVV
;
A
#
# COMPACT_ATOMS: atom_id res chain seq x y z
N ASN A 1 8.67 -8.92 18.81
CA ASN A 1 8.97 -9.62 17.55
C ASN A 1 9.65 -8.65 16.61
N LYS A 2 10.93 -8.89 16.25
CA LYS A 2 11.58 -8.12 15.18
C LYS A 2 11.13 -8.76 13.87
N GLU A 3 10.39 -8.03 13.05
CA GLU A 3 10.07 -8.48 11.69
C GLU A 3 11.38 -8.81 10.97
N LYS A 4 11.46 -10.03 10.45
CA LYS A 4 12.63 -10.47 9.69
C LYS A 4 12.46 -9.98 8.25
N PRO A 5 13.50 -9.41 7.63
CA PRO A 5 13.46 -9.05 6.21
C PRO A 5 13.12 -10.26 5.35
N LEU A 6 12.37 -10.05 4.26
CA LEU A 6 12.05 -11.09 3.28
C LEU A 6 13.34 -11.72 2.74
N GLY A 7 13.43 -13.05 2.86
CA GLY A 7 14.50 -13.84 2.27
C GLY A 7 14.34 -14.01 0.77
N ILE A 8 15.42 -14.33 0.06
CA ILE A 8 15.41 -14.45 -1.40
C ILE A 8 14.40 -15.48 -1.94
N GLU A 9 14.18 -16.58 -1.20
CA GLU A 9 13.17 -17.59 -1.56
C GLU A 9 11.73 -17.06 -1.38
N GLU A 10 11.49 -16.23 -0.37
CA GLU A 10 10.19 -15.58 -0.16
C GLU A 10 9.93 -14.55 -1.27
N ILE A 11 10.95 -13.75 -1.63
CA ILE A 11 10.87 -12.82 -2.75
C ILE A 11 10.57 -13.58 -4.05
N LYS A 12 11.28 -14.67 -4.31
CA LYS A 12 11.04 -15.53 -5.49
C LYS A 12 9.63 -16.09 -5.51
N HIS A 13 9.16 -16.59 -4.37
CA HIS A 13 7.78 -17.08 -4.21
C HIS A 13 6.77 -15.96 -4.51
N ASN A 14 6.96 -14.78 -3.95
CA ASN A 14 6.08 -13.62 -4.14
C ASN A 14 6.02 -13.19 -5.61
N ILE A 15 7.16 -13.11 -6.30
CA ILE A 15 7.19 -12.78 -7.73
C ILE A 15 6.42 -13.81 -8.56
N ASN A 16 6.57 -15.11 -8.26
CA ASN A 16 5.85 -16.16 -8.96
C ASN A 16 4.34 -16.10 -8.69
N MET A 17 3.95 -15.82 -7.43
CA MET A 17 2.55 -15.61 -7.06
C MET A 17 1.93 -14.42 -7.79
N LEU A 18 2.64 -13.29 -7.87
CA LEU A 18 2.21 -12.11 -8.62
C LEU A 18 2.02 -12.44 -10.12
N LYS A 19 2.98 -13.14 -10.73
CA LYS A 19 2.86 -13.60 -12.12
C LYS A 19 1.63 -14.48 -12.32
N GLY A 20 1.40 -15.45 -11.42
CA GLY A 20 0.22 -16.32 -11.45
C GLY A 20 -1.09 -15.54 -11.41
N LYS A 21 -1.21 -14.58 -10.48
CA LYS A 21 -2.40 -13.70 -10.36
C LYS A 21 -2.67 -12.92 -11.65
N LEU A 22 -1.62 -12.44 -12.33
CA LEU A 22 -1.74 -11.68 -13.57
C LEU A 22 -2.04 -12.55 -14.79
N MET A 23 -1.54 -13.80 -14.82
CA MET A 23 -1.77 -14.74 -15.93
C MET A 23 -3.22 -15.20 -16.05
N ASN A 24 -3.97 -15.23 -14.94
CA ASN A 24 -5.37 -15.67 -14.93
C ASN A 24 -6.35 -14.67 -15.57
N SER A 25 -5.85 -13.65 -16.25
CA SER A 25 -6.65 -12.56 -16.79
C SER A 25 -6.56 -12.43 -18.32
N ALA A 26 -7.68 -12.13 -18.97
CA ALA A 26 -7.72 -11.87 -20.41
C ALA A 26 -7.17 -10.47 -20.81
N SER A 27 -6.81 -9.64 -19.83
CA SER A 27 -6.42 -8.24 -20.06
C SER A 27 -5.08 -8.11 -20.75
N LYS A 28 -5.04 -7.30 -21.81
CA LYS A 28 -3.78 -6.93 -22.48
C LYS A 28 -2.77 -6.28 -21.52
N LEU A 29 -3.24 -5.50 -20.53
CA LEU A 29 -2.36 -4.85 -19.56
C LEU A 29 -1.63 -5.88 -18.70
N GLN A 30 -2.36 -6.84 -18.14
CA GLN A 30 -1.81 -7.87 -17.26
C GLN A 30 -0.85 -8.80 -18.01
N ARG A 31 -1.15 -9.14 -19.28
CA ARG A 31 -0.19 -9.88 -20.14
C ARG A 31 1.13 -9.12 -20.36
N GLU A 32 1.07 -7.81 -20.61
CA GLU A 32 2.29 -7.01 -20.76
C GLU A 32 3.07 -6.90 -19.43
N LEU A 33 2.39 -6.78 -18.30
CA LEU A 33 3.02 -6.82 -16.98
C LEU A 33 3.77 -8.15 -16.76
N VAL A 34 3.15 -9.30 -17.05
CA VAL A 34 3.82 -10.61 -16.93
C VAL A 34 5.08 -10.69 -17.79
N LYS A 35 5.03 -10.21 -19.05
CA LYS A 35 6.22 -10.18 -19.92
C LYS A 35 7.37 -9.39 -19.29
N ILE A 36 7.07 -8.22 -18.73
CA ILE A 36 8.08 -7.36 -18.10
C ILE A 36 8.62 -8.04 -16.82
N LEU A 37 7.76 -8.62 -15.99
CA LEU A 37 8.14 -9.35 -14.77
C LEU A 37 9.01 -10.58 -15.05
N ASN A 38 8.87 -11.21 -16.22
CA ASN A 38 9.74 -12.31 -16.62
C ASN A 38 11.17 -11.88 -16.93
N GLY A 39 11.39 -10.61 -17.27
CA GLY A 39 12.72 -10.04 -17.48
C GLY A 39 13.37 -9.44 -16.24
N ILE A 40 12.75 -9.55 -15.05
CA ILE A 40 13.31 -9.02 -13.80
C ILE A 40 14.10 -10.12 -13.11
N SER A 41 15.35 -9.83 -12.77
CA SER A 41 16.16 -10.73 -11.96
C SER A 41 15.75 -10.62 -10.49
N VAL A 42 15.32 -11.74 -9.89
CA VAL A 42 14.96 -11.79 -8.46
C VAL A 42 16.17 -11.48 -7.57
N SER A 43 17.39 -11.79 -8.03
CA SER A 43 18.62 -11.50 -7.26
C SER A 43 18.91 -10.01 -7.11
N GLU A 44 18.30 -9.16 -7.93
CA GLU A 44 18.43 -7.70 -7.85
C GLU A 44 17.39 -7.08 -6.91
N LEU A 45 16.45 -7.88 -6.39
CA LEU A 45 15.41 -7.43 -5.49
C LEU A 45 15.82 -7.64 -4.03
N THR A 46 15.51 -6.64 -3.22
CA THR A 46 15.65 -6.64 -1.77
C THR A 46 14.28 -6.53 -1.11
N TRP A 47 14.21 -6.78 0.20
CA TRP A 47 12.96 -6.68 0.96
C TRP A 47 12.30 -5.28 0.89
N ASP A 48 13.08 -4.23 0.65
CA ASP A 48 12.63 -2.83 0.54
C ASP A 48 12.03 -2.51 -0.84
N ASN A 49 12.25 -3.36 -1.84
CA ASN A 49 11.60 -3.19 -3.13
C ASN A 49 10.11 -3.57 -3.01
N PRO A 50 9.15 -2.69 -3.36
CA PRO A 50 7.72 -3.00 -3.25
C PRO A 50 7.33 -4.28 -4.00
N LEU A 51 8.02 -4.54 -5.12
CA LEU A 51 7.79 -5.71 -5.96
C LEU A 51 8.05 -7.04 -5.21
N SER A 52 8.98 -7.04 -4.25
CA SER A 52 9.27 -8.17 -3.37
C SER A 52 8.08 -8.58 -2.51
N SER A 53 7.15 -7.65 -2.27
CA SER A 53 5.90 -7.84 -1.54
C SER A 53 4.69 -7.94 -2.47
N GLN A 54 4.90 -8.30 -3.74
CA GLN A 54 3.87 -8.40 -4.79
C GLN A 54 3.24 -7.05 -5.17
N VAL A 55 3.84 -5.92 -4.78
CA VAL A 55 3.37 -4.58 -5.10
C VAL A 55 4.14 -4.04 -6.30
N ILE A 56 3.48 -3.90 -7.43
CA ILE A 56 4.02 -3.08 -8.54
C ILE A 56 4.02 -1.63 -8.02
N SER A 57 4.95 -0.73 -8.34
CA SER A 57 4.83 0.70 -7.97
C SER A 57 4.56 1.57 -9.20
N TYR A 58 3.78 2.65 -9.11
CA TYR A 58 3.35 3.42 -10.29
C TYR A 58 4.53 4.14 -10.97
N ASP A 59 5.56 4.40 -10.20
CA ASP A 59 6.85 4.97 -10.57
C ASP A 59 7.92 3.90 -10.87
N SER A 60 7.63 2.62 -10.68
CA SER A 60 8.58 1.52 -10.90
C SER A 60 8.95 1.34 -12.37
N LEU A 61 10.12 0.72 -12.60
CA LEU A 61 10.57 0.33 -13.94
C LEU A 61 9.58 -0.60 -14.66
N VAL A 62 8.80 -1.37 -13.93
CA VAL A 62 7.76 -2.26 -14.49
C VAL A 62 6.73 -1.43 -15.28
N VAL A 63 6.28 -0.32 -14.69
CA VAL A 63 5.26 0.57 -15.28
C VAL A 63 5.86 1.44 -16.37
N GLN A 64 7.10 1.87 -16.20
CA GLN A 64 7.81 2.67 -17.20
C GLN A 64 8.03 1.89 -18.50
N ARG A 65 8.25 0.57 -18.42
CA ARG A 65 8.45 -0.33 -19.57
C ARG A 65 7.14 -0.74 -20.27
N LEU A 66 5.97 -0.38 -19.72
CA LEU A 66 4.69 -0.66 -20.38
C LEU A 66 4.55 0.13 -21.69
N PRO A 67 3.92 -0.45 -22.73
CA PRO A 67 3.56 0.32 -23.91
C PRO A 67 2.63 1.47 -23.56
N LYS A 68 2.73 2.60 -24.28
CA LYS A 68 2.05 3.87 -23.96
C LYS A 68 0.57 3.70 -23.59
N LYS A 69 -0.21 2.98 -24.40
CA LYS A 69 -1.65 2.75 -24.17
C LYS A 69 -1.94 1.97 -22.88
N GLN A 70 -1.08 1.01 -22.54
CA GLN A 70 -1.19 0.21 -21.32
C GLN A 70 -0.80 1.04 -20.11
N LYS A 71 0.30 1.82 -20.22
CA LYS A 71 0.71 2.77 -19.19
C LYS A 71 -0.36 3.83 -18.92
N GLU A 72 -1.04 4.34 -19.94
CA GLU A 72 -2.15 5.28 -19.76
C GLU A 72 -3.34 4.63 -19.04
N LYS A 73 -3.71 3.39 -19.42
CA LYS A 73 -4.75 2.62 -18.74
C LYS A 73 -4.41 2.41 -17.26
N PHE A 74 -3.15 2.08 -17.00
CA PHE A 74 -2.58 1.94 -15.67
C PHE A 74 -2.69 3.26 -14.89
N MET A 75 -2.13 4.35 -15.41
CA MET A 75 -2.10 5.64 -14.70
C MET A 75 -3.50 6.27 -14.52
N LYS A 76 -4.54 5.75 -15.18
CA LYS A 76 -5.91 6.27 -15.05
C LYS A 76 -6.43 6.19 -13.62
N LEU A 77 -6.19 5.11 -12.86
CA LEU A 77 -6.66 5.05 -11.46
C LEU A 77 -5.81 5.95 -10.56
N ILE A 78 -4.50 6.03 -10.77
CA ILE A 78 -3.63 6.94 -10.02
C ILE A 78 -4.11 8.39 -10.15
N LYS A 79 -4.46 8.83 -11.36
CA LYS A 79 -5.03 10.17 -11.60
C LYS A 79 -6.36 10.42 -10.90
N LYS A 80 -7.12 9.37 -10.54
CA LYS A 80 -8.35 9.47 -9.75
C LYS A 80 -8.07 9.47 -8.23
N MET A 81 -6.98 8.86 -7.80
CA MET A 81 -6.61 8.73 -6.38
C MET A 81 -5.73 9.87 -5.87
N VAL A 82 -4.90 10.44 -6.74
CA VAL A 82 -4.01 11.55 -6.42
C VAL A 82 -4.72 12.85 -6.77
N PRO A 83 -4.95 13.75 -5.80
CA PRO A 83 -5.46 15.09 -6.09
C PRO A 83 -4.57 15.78 -7.12
N SER A 84 -5.16 16.47 -8.10
CA SER A 84 -4.41 17.22 -9.13
C SER A 84 -3.46 18.26 -8.53
N THR A 85 -3.81 18.78 -7.34
CA THR A 85 -2.97 19.66 -6.54
C THR A 85 -3.17 19.33 -5.05
N ILE A 86 -2.07 19.10 -4.34
CA ILE A 86 -2.07 19.00 -2.87
C ILE A 86 -1.64 20.36 -2.32
N PRO A 87 -2.40 21.02 -1.44
CA PRO A 87 -1.99 22.28 -0.82
C PRO A 87 -0.65 22.14 -0.10
N SER A 88 0.22 23.14 -0.23
CA SER A 88 1.57 23.13 0.36
C SER A 88 1.55 22.95 1.89
N SER A 89 0.52 23.45 2.56
CA SER A 89 0.29 23.26 4.00
C SER A 89 0.11 21.77 4.36
N ILE A 90 -0.70 21.04 3.58
CA ILE A 90 -0.94 19.61 3.76
C ILE A 90 0.35 18.82 3.51
N PHE A 91 1.10 19.16 2.45
CA PHE A 91 2.39 18.53 2.17
C PHE A 91 3.38 18.73 3.32
N GLY A 92 3.40 19.92 3.92
CA GLY A 92 4.21 20.23 5.12
C GLY A 92 3.86 19.33 6.31
N GLU A 93 2.58 19.16 6.62
CA GLU A 93 2.13 18.29 7.71
C GLU A 93 2.40 16.79 7.44
N CYS A 94 2.18 16.32 6.21
CA CYS A 94 2.53 14.94 5.84
C CYS A 94 4.03 14.65 6.01
N ASN A 95 4.90 15.58 5.61
CA ASN A 95 6.34 15.40 5.79
C ASN A 95 6.76 15.41 7.26
N LYS A 96 6.14 16.28 8.09
CA LYS A 96 6.35 16.25 9.55
C LYS A 96 5.97 14.89 10.12
N LEU A 97 4.82 14.35 9.73
CA LEU A 97 4.36 13.02 10.14
C LEU A 97 5.40 11.95 9.78
N VAL A 98 5.79 11.85 8.51
CA VAL A 98 6.78 10.85 8.06
C VAL A 98 8.11 11.00 8.79
N SER A 99 8.57 12.24 9.00
CA SER A 99 9.83 12.51 9.71
C SER A 99 9.81 12.08 11.19
N ASN A 100 8.62 12.05 11.80
CA ASN A 100 8.40 11.55 13.16
C ASN A 100 8.31 10.02 13.22
N PHE A 101 7.94 9.36 12.12
CA PHE A 101 7.86 7.90 11.99
C PHE A 101 9.18 7.25 11.58
N LEU A 102 10.13 8.00 11.01
CA LEU A 102 11.46 7.47 10.75
C LEU A 102 12.05 6.92 12.05
N PRO A 103 12.54 5.67 12.07
CA PRO A 103 12.98 4.97 13.28
C PRO A 103 14.28 5.60 13.80
N ARG A 104 14.18 6.79 14.38
CA ARG A 104 15.29 7.42 15.09
C ARG A 104 15.29 6.91 16.51
N LYS A 105 16.04 5.83 16.70
CA LYS A 105 16.33 5.15 17.97
C LYS A 105 15.07 4.55 18.59
N GLU A 106 15.25 3.52 19.39
CA GLU A 106 14.22 3.03 20.29
C GLU A 106 13.48 4.22 20.88
N LEU A 107 12.21 4.40 20.52
CA LEU A 107 11.28 5.17 21.33
C LEU A 107 11.23 4.39 22.65
N ARG A 108 12.21 4.64 23.53
CA ARG A 108 12.00 4.47 24.95
C ARG A 108 10.81 5.37 25.21
N LEU A 109 9.62 4.76 25.19
CA LEU A 109 8.39 5.41 25.60
C LEU A 109 8.78 6.15 26.87
N ARG A 110 8.68 7.48 26.85
CA ARG A 110 8.99 8.27 28.05
C ARG A 110 8.23 7.59 29.19
N SER A 111 8.85 7.39 30.34
CA SER A 111 8.27 6.62 31.46
C SER A 111 6.88 7.09 31.91
N GLY A 112 6.41 8.26 31.45
CA GLY A 112 5.03 8.74 31.62
C GLY A 112 4.02 8.37 30.51
N LEU A 113 4.39 7.56 29.52
CA LEU A 113 3.49 7.07 28.44
C LEU A 113 3.08 5.60 28.63
N SER A 114 3.54 4.95 29.70
CA SER A 114 3.04 3.63 30.09
C SER A 114 1.63 3.74 30.66
N HIS A 115 0.71 2.99 30.10
CA HIS A 115 -0.66 2.86 30.61
C HIS A 115 -0.64 2.15 31.97
N ASP A 116 -1.36 2.67 32.96
CA ASP A 116 -1.43 2.13 34.33
C ASP A 116 -2.50 1.03 34.49
N GLY A 117 -3.16 0.67 33.39
CA GLY A 117 -4.22 -0.33 33.34
C GLY A 117 -5.62 0.23 33.58
N LYS A 118 -5.76 1.54 33.79
CA LYS A 118 -7.05 2.19 34.01
C LYS A 118 -7.33 3.27 32.97
N TRP A 119 -8.51 3.21 32.38
CA TRP A 119 -9.00 4.30 31.54
C TRP A 119 -9.48 5.46 32.42
N LYS A 120 -9.16 6.69 32.01
CA LYS A 120 -9.64 7.90 32.69
C LYS A 120 -11.09 8.20 32.32
N GLU A 121 -11.47 7.84 31.09
CA GLU A 121 -12.80 8.01 30.53
C GLU A 121 -13.74 6.85 30.91
N SER A 122 -15.05 7.14 30.95
CA SER A 122 -16.07 6.11 31.17
C SER A 122 -16.23 5.20 29.96
N ASP A 123 -16.81 4.01 30.17
CA ASP A 123 -17.08 3.05 29.09
C ASP A 123 -17.92 3.67 27.95
N ASP A 124 -18.97 4.43 28.28
CA ASP A 124 -19.77 5.14 27.29
C ASP A 124 -18.94 6.11 26.45
N LYS A 125 -17.99 6.81 27.08
CA LYS A 125 -17.13 7.77 26.38
C LYS A 125 -16.11 7.06 25.49
N LEU A 126 -15.55 5.95 25.96
CA LEU A 126 -14.65 5.11 25.18
C LEU A 126 -15.38 4.55 23.94
N LYS A 127 -16.60 4.05 24.12
CA LYS A 127 -17.47 3.58 23.04
C LYS A 127 -17.77 4.68 22.02
N GLU A 128 -18.12 5.88 22.47
CA GLU A 128 -18.35 7.04 21.60
C GLU A 128 -17.11 7.37 20.75
N ILE A 129 -15.92 7.41 21.38
CA ILE A 129 -14.66 7.69 20.68
C ILE A 129 -14.33 6.58 19.69
N ALA A 130 -14.47 5.31 20.10
CA ALA A 130 -14.23 4.17 19.23
C ALA A 130 -15.14 4.20 17.99
N MET A 131 -16.43 4.52 18.16
CA MET A 131 -17.36 4.70 17.05
C MET A 131 -16.92 5.83 16.11
N LYS A 132 -16.50 6.99 16.63
CA LYS A 132 -16.03 8.10 15.79
C LYS A 132 -14.78 7.74 14.98
N ILE A 133 -13.86 7.00 15.58
CA ILE A 133 -12.67 6.48 14.89
C ILE A 133 -13.10 5.52 13.78
N LEU A 134 -13.97 4.55 14.09
CA LEU A 134 -14.46 3.56 13.13
C LEU A 134 -15.26 4.20 11.98
N ASP A 135 -16.10 5.20 12.25
CA ASP A 135 -16.83 5.92 11.21
C ASP A 135 -15.89 6.73 10.31
N SER A 136 -14.87 7.35 10.88
CA SER A 136 -13.84 8.06 10.11
C SER A 136 -13.08 7.09 9.20
N ILE A 137 -12.68 5.94 9.75
CA ILE A 137 -12.04 4.84 9.02
C ILE A 137 -12.96 4.32 7.91
N ARG A 138 -14.24 4.09 8.20
CA ARG A 138 -15.24 3.62 7.25
C ARG A 138 -15.37 4.56 6.07
N ASN A 139 -15.43 5.88 6.30
CA ASN A 139 -15.51 6.86 5.23
C ASN A 139 -14.28 6.85 4.31
N ILE A 140 -13.10 6.55 4.85
CA ILE A 140 -11.87 6.38 4.07
C ILE A 140 -11.91 5.07 3.27
N TRP A 141 -12.40 3.98 3.88
CA TRP A 141 -12.49 2.67 3.24
C TRP A 141 -13.58 2.60 2.15
N CYS A 142 -14.69 3.30 2.34
CA CYS A 142 -15.77 3.44 1.35
C CYS A 142 -15.42 4.49 0.28
N ASN A 143 -14.20 4.46 -0.25
CA ASN A 143 -13.77 5.38 -1.29
C ASN A 143 -14.45 5.02 -2.64
N PRO A 144 -15.23 5.93 -3.27
CA PRO A 144 -15.92 5.66 -4.52
C PRO A 144 -14.98 5.37 -5.71
N ALA A 145 -13.67 5.63 -5.56
CA ALA A 145 -12.66 5.16 -6.50
C ALA A 145 -12.61 3.62 -6.62
N PHE A 146 -13.13 2.89 -5.62
CA PHE A 146 -13.28 1.43 -5.59
C PHE A 146 -14.75 1.00 -5.73
N GLY A 147 -15.48 1.62 -6.67
CA GLY A 147 -16.87 1.23 -6.97
C GLY A 147 -17.02 -0.24 -7.37
N ASN A 148 -18.26 -0.69 -7.55
CA ASN A 148 -18.62 -2.11 -7.82
C ASN A 148 -17.79 -2.76 -8.93
N GLU A 149 -17.29 -1.98 -9.90
CA GLU A 149 -16.41 -2.42 -10.98
C GLU A 149 -15.05 -2.98 -10.52
N PHE A 150 -14.62 -2.74 -9.29
CA PHE A 150 -13.34 -3.22 -8.72
C PHE A 150 -13.50 -4.31 -7.67
N ILE A 151 -14.71 -4.53 -7.13
CA ILE A 151 -14.96 -5.43 -5.98
C ILE A 151 -14.53 -6.88 -6.29
N GLU A 152 -14.79 -7.37 -7.51
CA GLU A 152 -14.42 -8.73 -7.93
C GLU A 152 -12.91 -8.91 -8.16
N SER A 153 -12.12 -7.84 -8.15
CA SER A 153 -10.66 -7.87 -8.36
C SER A 153 -9.84 -7.71 -7.08
N LEU A 154 -10.50 -7.58 -5.93
CA LEU A 154 -9.86 -7.35 -4.64
C LEU A 154 -9.53 -8.69 -3.96
N ASN A 155 -8.25 -9.00 -3.84
CA ASN A 155 -7.80 -10.12 -3.01
C ASN A 155 -7.84 -9.67 -1.55
N GLU A 156 -8.39 -10.49 -0.64
CA GLU A 156 -8.64 -10.20 0.80
C GLU A 156 -7.41 -9.80 1.66
N GLY A 157 -6.21 -9.71 1.08
CA GLY A 157 -4.99 -9.22 1.75
C GLY A 157 -4.42 -7.93 1.17
N THR A 158 -5.16 -7.22 0.34
CA THR A 158 -4.66 -6.07 -0.42
C THR A 158 -4.91 -4.76 0.34
N TYR A 159 -3.95 -4.34 1.17
CA TYR A 159 -3.85 -2.91 1.49
C TYR A 159 -3.70 -2.16 0.18
N VAL A 160 -4.56 -1.18 -0.08
CA VAL A 160 -4.47 -0.35 -1.27
C VAL A 160 -3.19 0.50 -1.17
N ASN A 161 -2.08 -0.11 -1.58
CA ASN A 161 -1.09 0.55 -2.40
C ASN A 161 -0.91 -0.25 -3.71
N ASN A 162 -1.99 -0.87 -4.19
CA ASN A 162 -2.01 -1.51 -5.50
C ASN A 162 -2.30 -0.47 -6.57
N VAL A 163 -1.22 0.20 -6.91
CA VAL A 163 -0.69 0.26 -8.26
C VAL A 163 -1.43 -0.58 -9.30
N VAL A 164 -1.76 0.10 -10.38
CA VAL A 164 -2.66 -0.30 -11.46
C VAL A 164 -1.98 -1.27 -12.42
#